data_AF-A0A6A3UBB4-F1
#
_entry.id   AF-A0A6A3UBB4-F1
#
_cell.length_a   1.000
_cell.length_b   1.000
_cell.length_c   1.000
_cell.angle_alpha   90.00
_cell.angle_beta   90.00
_cell.angle_gamma   90.00
#
_symmetry.space_group_name_H-M   'P 1'
#
loop_
_entity.id
_entity.type
_entity.pdbx_description
1 polymer ?
#
loop_
_entity_poly.entity_id
_entity_poly.type
_entity_poly.pdbx_seq_one_letter_code
_entity_poly.pdbx_strand_id
1 'polypeptide(L)'
;MDDLPTTSFVERLTLGGEETAFSGVTSPIVEVLAKRIRRRQEQYLVLTASYETCWRPKPTLLPEYADLIRVYENERRKEGGWPELRRSARLSGANATVDEDEDELLF
;
A
#
# COMPACT_ATOMS: atom_id res chain seq x y z
N MET A 1 -19.37 4.42 -20.63
CA MET A 1 -19.41 5.50 -19.64
C MET A 1 -19.09 4.83 -18.33
N ASP A 2 -17.80 4.58 -18.11
CA ASP A 2 -17.30 3.88 -16.95
C ASP A 2 -17.34 4.85 -15.78
N ASP A 3 -18.40 4.77 -14.98
CA ASP A 3 -18.46 5.47 -13.70
C ASP A 3 -17.33 4.95 -12.83
N LEU A 4 -16.41 5.85 -12.48
CA LEU A 4 -15.37 5.53 -11.52
C LEU A 4 -16.04 5.15 -10.18
N PRO A 5 -15.44 4.22 -9.41
CA PRO A 5 -15.98 3.86 -8.11
C PRO A 5 -16.16 5.11 -7.24
N THR A 6 -17.24 5.19 -6.45
CA THR A 6 -17.57 6.36 -5.60
C THR A 6 -16.41 6.80 -4.69
N THR A 7 -15.45 5.90 -4.43
CA THR A 7 -14.23 6.14 -3.66
C THR A 7 -13.10 6.82 -4.44
N SER A 8 -13.23 7.05 -5.74
CA SER A 8 -12.18 7.67 -6.57
C SER A 8 -12.24 9.20 -6.53
N PHE A 9 -13.32 9.78 -6.00
CA PHE A 9 -13.52 11.22 -6.00
C PHE A 9 -13.02 11.81 -4.69
N VAL A 10 -11.93 12.58 -4.76
CA VAL A 10 -11.41 13.34 -3.62
C VAL A 10 -11.86 14.79 -3.80
N GLU A 11 -12.73 15.26 -2.91
CA GLU A 11 -13.19 16.65 -2.90
C GLU A 11 -12.43 17.44 -1.83
N ARG A 12 -11.73 18.51 -2.26
CA ARG A 12 -11.06 19.45 -1.35
C ARG A 12 -12.03 20.57 -0.98
N LEU A 13 -12.55 20.53 0.25
CA LEU A 13 -13.43 21.54 0.80
C LEU A 13 -12.61 22.58 1.57
N THR A 14 -12.73 23.86 1.21
CA THR A 14 -12.20 24.98 1.99
C THR A 14 -13.30 25.51 2.92
N LEU A 15 -13.16 25.25 4.22
CA LEU A 15 -13.97 25.89 5.25
C LEU A 15 -13.22 27.14 5.72
N GLY A 16 -13.70 28.32 5.32
CA GLY A 16 -13.31 29.63 5.86
C GLY A 16 -11.83 29.86 6.22
N GLY A 17 -11.09 30.56 5.36
CA GLY A 17 -9.85 31.25 5.71
C GLY A 17 -8.58 30.39 5.70
N GLU A 18 -8.56 29.24 6.38
CA GLU A 18 -7.34 28.44 6.53
C GLU A 18 -7.54 26.93 6.75
N GLU A 19 -8.77 26.45 6.99
CA GLU A 19 -9.04 25.02 7.17
C GLU A 19 -9.38 24.33 5.84
N THR A 20 -8.58 23.31 5.49
CA THR A 20 -8.85 22.43 4.35
C THR A 20 -9.27 21.05 4.85
N ALA A 21 -10.45 20.61 4.43
CA ALA A 21 -10.98 19.28 4.71
C ALA A 21 -11.05 18.48 3.40
N PHE A 22 -10.77 17.17 3.47
CA PHE A 22 -10.83 16.27 2.32
C PHE A 22 -12.01 15.31 2.52
N SER A 23 -12.94 15.32 1.58
CA SER A 23 -14.09 14.40 1.52
C SER A 23 -13.83 13.33 0.46
N GLY A 24 -14.29 12.09 0.69
CA GLY A 24 -14.15 10.96 -0.24
C GLY A 24 -13.04 9.95 0.08
N VAL A 25 -12.21 10.22 1.10
CA VAL A 25 -11.22 9.26 1.62
C VAL A 25 -11.37 9.23 3.14
N THR A 26 -11.60 8.07 3.75
CA THR A 26 -11.91 7.99 5.18
C THR A 26 -10.75 8.42 6.08
N SER A 27 -9.51 8.45 5.59
CA SER A 27 -8.32 9.03 6.25
C SER A 27 -7.12 8.96 5.29
N PRO A 28 -6.81 9.99 4.48
CA PRO A 28 -5.64 9.94 3.60
C PRO A 28 -4.36 9.89 4.45
N ILE A 29 -3.49 8.93 4.12
CA ILE A 29 -2.21 8.71 4.82
C ILE A 29 -1.10 9.49 4.11
N VAL A 30 -0.35 10.26 4.89
CA VAL A 30 0.77 11.09 4.45
C VAL A 30 2.07 10.32 4.54
N GLU A 31 2.32 9.64 5.66
CA GLU A 31 3.62 9.04 5.95
C GLU A 31 3.51 7.81 6.87
N VAL A 32 4.48 6.90 6.76
CA VAL A 32 4.67 5.78 7.67
C VAL A 32 5.83 6.10 8.63
N LEU A 33 5.53 6.25 9.91
CA LEU A 33 6.49 6.70 10.92
C LEU A 33 7.20 5.54 11.63
N ALA A 34 6.50 4.43 11.85
CA ALA A 34 7.04 3.30 12.60
C ALA A 34 6.40 1.97 12.18
N LYS A 35 7.04 0.87 12.58
CA LYS A 35 6.57 -0.49 12.39
C LYS A 35 6.66 -1.26 13.71
N ARG A 36 5.66 -2.10 13.97
CA ARG A 36 5.64 -3.04 15.09
C ARG A 36 5.00 -4.37 14.71
N ILE A 37 5.25 -5.39 15.53
CA ILE A 37 4.53 -6.67 15.48
C ILE A 37 3.70 -6.77 16.76
N ARG A 38 2.38 -6.81 16.63
CA ARG A 38 1.45 -7.00 17.76
C ARG A 38 0.55 -8.19 17.46
N ARG A 39 0.46 -9.16 18.39
CA ARG A 39 -0.35 -10.39 18.20
C ARG A 39 -0.02 -11.13 16.88
N ARG A 40 1.28 -11.22 16.54
CA ARG A 40 1.78 -11.80 15.27
C ARG A 40 1.34 -11.08 14.00
N GLN A 41 0.71 -9.91 14.13
CA GLN A 41 0.31 -9.06 13.01
C GLN A 41 1.25 -7.87 12.89
N GLU A 42 1.69 -7.62 11.65
CA GLU A 42 2.45 -6.44 11.29
C GLU A 42 1.56 -5.20 11.26
N GLN A 43 1.96 -4.17 11.99
CA GLN A 43 1.26 -2.89 12.07
C GLN A 43 2.24 -1.75 11.81
N TYR A 44 1.76 -0.74 11.09
CA TYR A 44 2.50 0.49 10.84
C TYR A 44 1.82 1.65 11.56
N LEU A 45 2.63 2.53 12.14
CA LEU A 45 2.17 3.82 12.64
C LEU A 45 2.14 4.77 11.46
N VAL A 46 0.97 5.32 11.16
CA VAL A 46 0.76 6.19 10.02
C VAL A 46 0.37 7.59 10.46
N LEU A 47 0.88 8.60 9.78
CA LEU A 47 0.46 9.99 9.88
C LEU A 47 -0.65 10.24 8.85
N THR A 48 -1.79 10.76 9.31
CA THR A 48 -2.92 11.12 8.45
C THR A 48 -2.82 12.58 8.00
N ALA A 49 -3.59 12.97 6.98
CA ALA A 49 -3.67 14.36 6.54
C ALA A 49 -4.26 15.32 7.60
N SER A 50 -4.99 14.77 8.58
CA SER A 50 -5.46 15.49 9.77
C SER A 50 -4.36 15.65 10.83
N TYR A 51 -3.12 15.28 10.52
CA TYR A 51 -1.96 15.27 11.42
C TYR A 51 -2.11 14.34 12.65
N GLU A 52 -3.10 13.45 12.63
CA GLU A 52 -3.25 12.42 13.65
C GLU A 52 -2.39 11.20 13.32
N THR A 53 -1.87 10.54 14.37
CA THR A 53 -1.12 9.29 14.22
C THR A 53 -1.93 8.09 14.70
N CYS A 54 -1.96 7.01 13.91
CA CYS A 54 -2.70 5.81 14.29
C CYS A 54 -1.98 4.52 13.86
N TRP A 55 -2.17 3.44 14.61
CA TRP A 55 -1.64 2.13 14.25
C TRP A 55 -2.60 1.41 13.31
N ARG A 56 -2.13 1.05 12.11
CA ARG A 56 -2.90 0.34 11.10
C ARG A 56 -2.28 -1.02 10.79
N PRO A 57 -3.09 -2.09 10.72
CA PRO A 57 -2.62 -3.37 10.18
C PRO A 57 -2.16 -3.22 8.74
N LYS A 58 -1.09 -3.92 8.37
CA LYS A 58 -0.63 -4.01 6.97
C LYS A 58 -1.73 -4.32 5.94
N PRO A 59 -2.65 -5.28 6.16
CA PRO A 59 -3.70 -5.56 5.18
C PRO A 59 -4.70 -4.41 5.00
N THR A 60 -4.83 -3.49 5.95
CA THR A 60 -5.68 -2.29 5.82
C THR A 60 -5.01 -1.19 4.99
N LEU A 61 -3.69 -1.25 4.83
CA LEU A 61 -2.91 -0.26 4.09
C LEU A 61 -2.66 -0.69 2.63
N LEU A 62 -2.82 -1.97 2.33
CA LEU A 62 -2.57 -2.51 1.00
C LEU A 62 -3.88 -2.64 0.21
N PRO A 63 -3.85 -2.44 -1.12
CA PRO A 63 -2.68 -2.08 -1.94
C PRO A 63 -2.37 -0.57 -1.98
N GLU A 64 -3.31 0.27 -1.55
CA GLU A 64 -3.33 1.71 -1.81
C GLU A 64 -2.10 2.46 -1.30
N TYR A 65 -1.56 2.10 -0.14
CA TYR A 65 -0.39 2.74 0.47
C TYR A 65 0.87 1.87 0.40
N ALA A 66 0.93 0.93 -0.55
CA ALA A 66 2.07 0.01 -0.71
C ALA A 66 3.39 0.74 -0.96
N ASP A 67 3.38 1.85 -1.71
CA ASP A 67 4.59 2.60 -2.01
C ASP A 67 5.14 3.32 -0.77
N LEU A 68 4.29 3.86 0.12
CA LEU A 68 4.72 4.45 1.39
C LEU A 68 5.38 3.40 2.30
N ILE A 69 4.78 2.20 2.39
CA ILE A 69 5.38 1.08 3.13
C ILE A 69 6.75 0.71 2.53
N ARG A 70 6.86 0.68 1.20
CA ARG A 70 8.11 0.36 0.51
C ARG A 70 9.20 1.39 0.78
N VAL A 71 8.87 2.68 0.76
CA VAL A 71 9.81 3.76 1.08
C VAL A 71 10.35 3.58 2.50
N TYR A 72 9.45 3.44 3.48
CA TYR A 72 9.80 3.19 4.87
C TYR A 72 10.70 1.95 5.05
N GLU A 73 10.35 0.81 4.45
CA GLU A 73 11.12 -0.43 4.57
C GLU A 73 12.46 -0.39 3.82
N ASN A 74 12.61 0.47 2.83
CA ASN A 74 13.89 0.70 2.15
C ASN A 74 14.81 1.56 3.02
N GLU A 75 14.29 2.64 3.61
CA GLU A 75 15.06 3.51 4.52
C GLU A 75 15.58 2.74 5.72
N ARG A 76 14.72 1.97 6.39
CA ARG A 76 15.13 1.12 7.53
C ARG A 76 16.16 0.06 7.16
N ARG A 77 16.15 -0.44 5.91
CA ARG A 77 17.18 -1.36 5.44
C ARG A 77 18.48 -0.68 5.09
N LYS A 78 18.44 0.53 4.51
CA LYS A 78 19.65 1.35 4.28
C LYS A 78 20.35 1.65 5.60
N GLU A 79 19.61 2.03 6.64
CA GLU A 79 20.17 2.21 7.99
C GLU A 79 20.84 0.94 8.52
N GLY A 80 20.27 -0.24 8.19
CA GLY A 80 20.84 -1.54 8.55
C GLY A 80 21.90 -2.09 7.58
N GLY A 81 22.31 -1.34 6.55
CA GLY A 81 23.28 -1.78 5.53
C GLY A 81 22.75 -2.83 4.53
N TRP A 82 21.44 -3.04 4.47
CA TRP A 82 20.80 -3.99 3.56
C TRP A 82 20.40 -3.32 2.24
N PRO A 83 20.45 -4.05 1.11
CA PRO A 83 20.00 -3.53 -0.18
C PRO A 83 18.50 -3.27 -0.21
N GLU A 84 18.04 -2.35 -1.07
CA GLU A 84 16.62 -1.99 -1.26
C GLU A 84 15.75 -3.16 -1.75
N LEU A 85 14.43 -3.10 -1.50
CA LEU A 85 13.44 -4.10 -1.91
C LEU A 85 13.24 -3.92 -3.41
N ARG A 86 14.05 -4.58 -4.22
CA ARG A 86 13.92 -4.57 -5.68
C ARG A 86 12.70 -5.40 -6.08
N ARG A 87 11.80 -4.81 -6.87
CA ARG A 87 10.80 -5.58 -7.63
C ARG A 87 11.58 -6.31 -8.72
N SER A 88 11.83 -7.60 -8.54
CA SER A 88 12.62 -8.39 -9.50
C SER A 88 11.86 -8.51 -10.82
N ALA A 89 12.42 -8.03 -11.93
CA ALA A 89 11.87 -8.26 -13.27
C ALA A 89 11.80 -9.75 -13.67
N ARG A 90 12.51 -10.62 -12.93
CA ARG A 90 12.60 -12.06 -13.19
C ARG A 90 11.34 -12.87 -12.86
N LEU A 91 10.35 -12.28 -12.18
CA LEU A 91 9.11 -12.99 -11.81
C LEU A 91 8.07 -13.05 -12.94
N SER A 92 8.21 -12.27 -14.02
CA SER A 92 7.28 -12.29 -15.16
C SER A 92 7.35 -13.57 -15.99
N GLY A 93 8.48 -14.28 -16.01
CA GLY A 93 8.69 -15.45 -16.86
C GLY A 93 8.43 -16.79 -16.19
N ALA A 94 8.34 -16.85 -14.86
CA ALA A 94 8.25 -18.11 -14.11
C ALA A 94 6.81 -18.60 -13.88
N ASN A 95 5.80 -17.77 -14.17
CA ASN A 95 4.38 -18.14 -14.05
C ASN A 95 3.78 -18.68 -15.38
N ALA A 96 4.59 -18.84 -16.43
CA ALA A 96 4.12 -19.20 -17.78
C ALA A 96 4.18 -20.72 -18.09
N THR A 97 4.49 -21.57 -17.12
CA THR A 97 4.69 -23.02 -17.34
C THR A 97 3.67 -23.90 -16.61
N VAL A 98 2.47 -23.40 -16.33
CA VAL A 98 1.37 -24.23 -15.81
C VAL A 98 0.08 -23.88 -16.55
N ASP A 99 0.06 -24.17 -17.85
CA ASP A 99 -1.15 -24.40 -18.64
C ASP A 99 -0.71 -25.34 -19.77
N GLU A 100 -0.92 -26.64 -19.53
CA GLU A 100 -1.69 -27.56 -20.39
C GLU A 100 -0.80 -28.71 -20.90
N ASP A 101 -0.28 -29.53 -19.97
CA ASP A 101 -0.05 -30.95 -20.28
C ASP A 101 -1.32 -31.73 -19.90
N GLU A 102 -2.45 -31.37 -20.51
CA GLU A 102 -3.70 -32.15 -20.50
C GLU A 102 -3.98 -32.68 -21.92
N ASP A 103 -3.00 -33.25 -22.62
CA ASP A 103 -3.26 -33.90 -23.92
C ASP A 103 -2.24 -35.02 -24.24
N GLU A 104 -2.10 -36.03 -23.38
CA GLU A 104 -1.63 -37.37 -23.80
C GLU A 104 -2.37 -38.49 -23.04
N LEU A 105 -3.69 -38.58 -23.26
CA LEU A 105 -4.42 -39.85 -23.12
C LEU A 105 -4.96 -40.24 -24.51
N LEU A 106 -4.07 -40.76 -25.36
CA LEU A 106 -4.43 -41.46 -26.58
C LEU A 106 -4.47 -42.98 -26.31
N PHE A 107 -5.58 -43.57 -26.74
CA PHE A 107 -6.03 -44.96 -26.61
C PHE A 107 -5.07 -46.01 -27.18
#